data_AF-A0A940QNK9-F1
#
_entry.id   AF-A0A940QNK9-F1
#
_cell.length_a   1.000
_cell.length_b   1.000
_cell.length_c   1.000
_cell.angle_alpha   90.00
_cell.angle_beta   90.00
_cell.angle_gamma   90.00
#
_symmetry.space_group_name_H-M   'P 1'
#
loop_
_entity.id
_entity.type
_entity.pdbx_description
1 polymer ?
#
loop_
_entity_poly.entity_id
_entity_poly.type
_entity_poly.pdbx_seq_one_letter_code
_entity_poly.pdbx_strand_id
1 'polypeptide(L)' 'MEEKDVHSEQIDQAEEKKREIDLNILFPEKGYDLNRLFPDDGTKKLLYELRRNKRDIDRFIKSLHVEEE' A
#
# COMPACT_ATOMS: atom_id res chain seq x y z
N MET A 1 20.62 25.06 18.36
CA MET A 1 19.57 24.79 17.36
C MET A 1 19.64 23.31 17.10
N GLU A 2 18.77 22.53 17.73
CA GLU A 2 18.65 21.10 17.43
C GLU A 2 17.69 20.99 16.24
N GLU A 3 18.22 20.49 15.13
CA GLU A 3 17.45 20.29 13.92
C GLU A 3 16.42 19.18 14.14
N LYS A 4 15.19 19.49 13.77
CA LYS A 4 14.02 18.65 13.91
C LYS A 4 14.08 17.49 12.90
N ASP A 5 14.52 16.32 13.33
CA ASP A 5 14.21 15.04 12.68
C ASP A 5 12.73 14.68 12.89
N VAL A 6 11.82 15.37 12.19
CA VAL A 6 10.35 15.21 12.32
C VAL A 6 9.72 14.75 11.00
N HIS A 7 10.45 14.13 10.07
CA HIS A 7 9.92 13.87 8.71
C HIS A 7 9.79 12.41 8.25
N SER A 8 10.06 11.41 9.10
CA SER A 8 10.03 10.01 8.67
C SER A 8 8.85 9.18 9.20
N GLU A 9 8.08 9.66 10.18
CA GLU A 9 7.07 8.84 10.86
C GLU A 9 5.60 9.20 10.53
N GLN A 10 5.35 10.19 9.67
CA GLN A 10 3.99 10.75 9.47
C GLN A 10 3.22 10.30 8.23
N ILE A 11 3.75 9.39 7.38
CA ILE A 11 3.05 9.04 6.12
C ILE A 11 2.19 7.75 6.25
N ASP A 12 2.39 6.92 7.27
CA ASP A 12 1.75 5.60 7.29
C ASP A 12 0.61 5.45 8.31
N GLN A 13 0.41 6.42 9.18
CA GLN A 13 -0.69 6.40 10.18
C GLN A 13 -1.89 7.29 9.81
N ALA A 14 -1.85 8.00 8.68
CA ALA A 14 -2.99 8.78 8.23
C ALA A 14 -3.99 7.87 7.49
N GLU A 15 -5.11 7.59 8.16
CA GLU A 15 -6.30 6.89 7.66
C GLU A 15 -6.36 5.38 7.84
N GLU A 16 -6.09 4.95 9.06
CA GLU A 16 -6.86 3.88 9.73
C GLU A 16 -8.34 4.29 9.97
N LYS A 17 -8.90 5.15 9.10
CA LYS A 17 -10.35 5.25 8.95
C LYS A 17 -10.74 3.93 8.32
N LYS A 18 -11.72 3.27 8.92
CA LYS A 18 -12.51 2.13 8.43
C LYS A 18 -12.99 2.31 6.97
N ARG A 19 -12.08 2.44 6.02
CA ARG A 19 -12.34 2.40 4.60
C ARG A 19 -12.42 0.92 4.31
N GLU A 20 -13.63 0.43 4.11
CA GLU A 20 -13.83 -0.92 3.60
C GLU A 20 -12.91 -1.10 2.39
N ILE A 21 -11.99 -2.06 2.52
CA ILE A 21 -11.04 -2.36 1.48
C ILE A 21 -11.80 -3.08 0.37
N ASP A 22 -12.01 -2.39 -0.76
CA ASP A 22 -12.64 -2.96 -1.94
C ASP A 22 -11.57 -3.62 -2.83
N LEU A 23 -11.55 -4.94 -2.82
CA LEU A 23 -10.59 -5.73 -3.60
C LEU A 23 -10.82 -5.61 -5.11
N ASN A 24 -12.05 -5.38 -5.57
CA ASN A 24 -12.33 -5.23 -7.00
C ASN A 24 -11.80 -3.91 -7.55
N ILE A 25 -11.76 -2.85 -6.72
CA ILE A 25 -11.11 -1.59 -7.08
C ILE A 25 -9.59 -1.73 -7.05
N LEU A 26 -9.03 -2.46 -6.07
CA LEU A 26 -7.59 -2.67 -5.98
C LEU A 26 -7.04 -3.58 -7.10
N PHE A 27 -7.84 -4.54 -7.54
CA PHE A 27 -7.47 -5.56 -8.53
C PHE A 27 -8.55 -5.69 -9.64
N PRO A 28 -8.74 -4.63 -10.46
CA PRO A 28 -9.85 -4.57 -11.44
C PRO A 28 -9.72 -5.58 -12.58
N GLU A 29 -8.52 -6.10 -12.83
CA GLU A 29 -8.24 -7.06 -13.90
C GLU A 29 -8.67 -8.50 -13.56
N LYS A 30 -9.19 -8.75 -12.36
CA LYS A 30 -9.68 -10.08 -11.98
C LYS A 30 -11.10 -10.25 -12.51
N GLY A 31 -11.30 -11.23 -13.38
CA GLY A 31 -12.62 -11.61 -13.91
C GLY A 31 -13.55 -12.27 -12.87
N TYR A 32 -13.28 -12.09 -11.59
CA TYR A 32 -14.03 -12.64 -10.46
C TYR A 32 -14.21 -11.56 -9.40
N ASP A 33 -15.35 -11.58 -8.71
CA ASP A 33 -15.61 -10.70 -7.57
C ASP A 33 -14.80 -11.13 -6.35
N LEU A 34 -13.69 -10.44 -6.11
CA LEU A 34 -12.78 -10.73 -5.00
C LEU A 34 -13.39 -10.40 -3.64
N ASN A 35 -14.28 -9.40 -3.55
CA ASN A 35 -14.95 -9.09 -2.29
C ASN A 35 -15.87 -10.23 -1.85
N ARG A 36 -16.43 -10.97 -2.81
CA ARG A 36 -17.21 -12.18 -2.56
C ARG A 36 -16.34 -13.38 -2.21
N LEU A 37 -15.19 -13.55 -2.86
CA LEU A 37 -14.27 -14.67 -2.59
C LEU A 37 -13.54 -14.52 -1.25
N PHE A 38 -13.22 -13.28 -0.88
CA PHE A 38 -12.49 -12.94 0.35
C PHE A 38 -13.27 -11.88 1.13
N PRO A 39 -14.39 -12.27 1.79
CA PRO A 39 -15.20 -11.33 2.54
C PRO A 39 -14.53 -10.89 3.85
N ASP A 40 -13.58 -11.68 4.36
CA ASP A 40 -12.85 -11.45 5.60
C ASP A 40 -11.96 -10.20 5.56
N ASP A 41 -12.09 -9.35 6.58
CA ASP A 41 -11.37 -8.08 6.66
C ASP A 41 -9.86 -8.25 6.84
N GLY A 42 -9.42 -9.31 7.54
CA GLY A 42 -8.01 -9.62 7.71
C GLY A 42 -7.34 -9.94 6.37
N THR A 43 -8.00 -10.73 5.55
CA THR A 43 -7.55 -11.10 4.20
C THR A 43 -7.53 -9.88 3.28
N LYS A 44 -8.56 -9.03 3.33
CA LYS A 44 -8.59 -7.77 2.56
C LYS A 44 -7.43 -6.85 2.94
N LYS A 45 -7.17 -6.68 4.24
CA LYS A 45 -6.06 -5.89 4.75
C LYS A 45 -4.72 -6.46 4.30
N LEU A 46 -4.54 -7.77 4.38
CA LEU A 46 -3.33 -8.44 3.90
C LEU A 46 -3.07 -8.17 2.41
N LEU A 47 -4.08 -8.32 1.56
CA LEU A 47 -3.94 -8.09 0.12
C LEU A 47 -3.64 -6.62 -0.20
N TYR A 48 -4.22 -5.68 0.55
CA TYR A 48 -3.92 -4.26 0.44
C TYR A 48 -2.45 -3.96 0.80
N GLU A 49 -1.97 -4.46 1.95
CA GLU A 49 -0.59 -4.23 2.39
C GLU A 49 0.43 -4.87 1.43
N LEU A 50 0.16 -6.07 0.92
CA LEU A 50 1.00 -6.71 -0.09
C LEU A 50 1.12 -5.87 -1.37
N ARG A 51 0.00 -5.31 -1.84
CA ARG A 51 0.01 -4.41 -3.01
C ARG A 51 0.82 -3.16 -2.74
N ARG A 52 0.65 -2.56 -1.56
CA ARG A 52 1.39 -1.37 -1.12
C ARG A 52 2.89 -1.65 -1.07
N ASN A 53 3.29 -2.73 -0.40
CA ASN A 53 4.68 -3.12 -0.27
C ASN A 53 5.34 -3.36 -1.64
N LYS A 54 4.65 -4.06 -2.56
CA LYS A 54 5.14 -4.24 -3.93
C LYS A 54 5.41 -2.89 -4.62
N ARG A 55 4.48 -1.94 -4.54
CA ARG A 55 4.63 -0.61 -5.14
C ARG A 55 5.82 0.15 -4.56
N ASP A 56 6.01 0.03 -3.24
CA ASP A 56 7.08 0.73 -2.55
C ASP A 56 8.46 0.13 -2.89
N ILE A 57 8.55 -1.21 -3.04
CA ILE A 57 9.73 -1.89 -3.59
C ILE A 57 10.01 -1.44 -5.02
N ASP A 58 8.99 -1.43 -5.89
CA ASP A 58 9.13 -1.01 -7.29
C ASP A 58 9.62 0.45 -7.37
N ARG A 59 9.16 1.32 -6.46
CA ARG A 59 9.62 2.72 -6.36
C ARG A 59 11.08 2.79 -5.91
N PHE A 60 11.45 2.00 -4.90
CA PHE A 60 12.82 1.96 -4.38
C PHE A 60 13.82 1.47 -5.43
N ILE A 61 13.48 0.41 -6.18
CA ILE A 61 14.34 -0.08 -7.28
C ILE A 61 14.50 1.02 -8.36
N LYS A 62 13.41 1.72 -8.70
CA LYS A 62 13.48 2.84 -9.65
C LYS A 62 14.37 3.98 -9.16
N SER A 63 14.34 4.32 -7.87
CA SER A 63 15.23 5.37 -7.34
C SER A 63 16.70 4.96 -7.39
N LEU A 64 17.03 3.68 -7.16
CA LEU A 64 18.41 3.20 -7.27
C LEU A 64 18.94 3.31 -8.72
N HIS A 65 18.13 2.95 -9.72
CA HIS A 65 18.55 3.07 -11.12
C HIS A 65 18.69 4.54 -11.59
N VAL A 66 18.07 5.50 -10.90
CA VAL A 66 18.18 6.93 -11.22
C VAL A 66 19.48 7.53 -10.69
N GLU A 67 20.12 6.92 -9.69
CA GLU A 67 21.39 7.40 -9.12
C GLU A 67 22.64 6.95 -9.90
N GLU A 68 22.49 6.08 -10.92
CA GLU A 68 23.60 5.55 -11.73
C GLU A 68 23.82 6.28 -13.08
N GLU A 69 23.10 7.38 -13.36
CA GLU A 69 23.30 8.28 -14.52
C GLU A 69 23.79 9.68 -14.10
#